data_AF-A0A1V2LK65-F1
#
_entry.id   AF-A0A1V2LK65-F1
#
_cell.length_a   1.000
_cell.length_b   1.000
_cell.length_c   1.000
_cell.angle_alpha   90.00
_cell.angle_beta   90.00
_cell.angle_gamma   90.00
#
_symmetry.space_group_name_H-M   'P 1'
#
loop_
_entity.id
_entity.type
_entity.pdbx_description
1 polymer ?
#
loop_
_entity_poly.entity_id
_entity_poly.type
_entity_poly.pdbx_seq_one_letter_code
_entity_poly.pdbx_strand_id
1 'polypeptide(L)'
;MHHDDFLNGLTLPKPNYNTLINHGNCVDTFKVGGSRLALYMCKSNNPVITKIVDSMMKTLNKVWLNSMGASTSWRNRPDESPVFLLVEKSPTDKLSRVIGITTTDPPPKQQAYIKGYCMELETANISSKEELKLSIGISRIYVCPKYRRHHLAMAMLDAVLCHSLYGVKLNQWQIGFSQPSGAGTLLLKKWYNNSKHIPVYHEVDN
;
A
#
# COMPACT_ATOMS: atom_id res chain seq x y z
N MET A 1 -13.63 5.66 -20.18
CA MET A 1 -12.24 5.90 -19.70
C MET A 1 -11.95 5.17 -18.39
N HIS A 2 -12.80 5.27 -17.36
CA HIS A 2 -12.53 4.71 -16.02
C HIS A 2 -12.43 3.16 -15.90
N HIS A 3 -12.98 2.40 -16.85
CA HIS A 3 -12.95 0.93 -16.79
C HIS A 3 -11.58 0.32 -17.19
N ASP A 4 -10.89 0.92 -18.17
CA ASP A 4 -9.57 0.42 -18.60
C ASP A 4 -8.53 0.63 -17.50
N ASP A 5 -8.50 1.82 -16.89
CA ASP A 5 -7.60 2.12 -15.77
C ASP A 5 -7.89 1.25 -14.54
N PHE A 6 -9.15 0.86 -14.30
CA PHE A 6 -9.49 -0.09 -13.23
C PHE A 6 -8.84 -1.44 -13.43
N LEU A 7 -9.00 -2.01 -14.63
CA LEU A 7 -8.50 -3.34 -14.95
C LEU A 7 -6.99 -3.38 -15.13
N ASN A 8 -6.43 -2.37 -15.81
CA ASN A 8 -5.05 -2.36 -16.28
C ASN A 8 -4.12 -1.43 -15.49
N GLY A 9 -4.65 -0.57 -14.63
CA GLY A 9 -3.88 0.37 -13.82
C GLY A 9 -3.63 1.71 -14.50
N LEU A 10 -3.13 2.65 -13.70
CA LEU A 10 -2.88 4.04 -14.10
C LEU A 10 -1.74 4.10 -15.11
N THR A 11 -2.01 4.70 -16.26
CA THR A 11 -1.02 4.92 -17.31
C THR A 11 0.08 5.88 -16.84
N LEU A 12 1.34 5.49 -17.04
CA LEU A 12 2.53 6.21 -16.61
C LEU A 12 3.37 6.62 -17.84
N PRO A 13 3.34 7.91 -18.23
CA PRO A 13 4.19 8.45 -19.30
C PRO A 13 5.67 8.18 -19.07
N LYS A 14 6.43 8.00 -20.15
CA LYS A 14 7.88 7.72 -20.10
C LYS A 14 8.67 8.70 -19.21
N PRO A 15 8.44 10.03 -19.24
CA PRO A 15 9.11 10.95 -18.32
C PRO A 15 8.79 10.65 -16.85
N ASN A 16 7.52 10.38 -16.52
CA ASN A 16 7.11 10.07 -15.15
C ASN A 16 7.67 8.72 -14.67
N TYR A 17 7.73 7.73 -15.57
CA TYR A 17 8.38 6.45 -15.29
C TYR A 17 9.88 6.63 -15.05
N ASN A 18 10.57 7.44 -15.85
CA ASN A 18 11.99 7.75 -15.65
C ASN A 18 12.23 8.43 -14.30
N THR A 19 11.37 9.38 -13.91
CA THR A 19 11.45 9.98 -12.57
C THR A 19 11.23 8.95 -11.48
N LEU A 20 10.26 8.04 -11.64
CA LEU A 20 9.99 6.99 -10.67
C LEU A 20 11.20 6.06 -10.48
N ILE A 21 11.86 5.61 -11.57
CA ILE A 21 13.02 4.72 -11.44
C ILE A 21 14.27 5.43 -10.89
N ASN A 22 14.38 6.75 -11.09
CA ASN A 22 15.52 7.52 -10.62
C ASN A 22 15.40 7.91 -9.14
N HIS A 23 14.18 8.05 -8.63
CA HIS A 23 13.91 8.51 -7.27
C HIS A 23 13.28 7.45 -6.35
N GLY A 24 12.69 6.41 -6.92
CA GLY A 24 12.15 5.26 -6.20
C GLY A 24 13.20 4.17 -6.03
N ASN A 25 13.19 3.50 -4.88
CA ASN A 25 14.02 2.34 -4.65
C ASN A 25 13.30 1.08 -5.13
N CYS A 26 13.85 0.36 -6.10
CA CYS A 26 13.29 -0.93 -6.54
C CYS A 26 13.56 -1.98 -5.45
N VAL A 27 12.52 -2.46 -4.80
CA VAL A 27 12.63 -3.40 -3.67
C VAL A 27 12.33 -4.85 -4.06
N ASP A 28 11.59 -5.07 -5.16
CA ASP A 28 11.32 -6.42 -5.67
C ASP A 28 10.91 -6.41 -7.15
N THR A 29 11.02 -7.55 -7.84
CA THR A 29 10.61 -7.72 -9.23
C THR A 29 9.88 -9.05 -9.45
N PHE A 30 8.89 -9.03 -10.34
CA PHE A 30 8.02 -10.19 -10.59
C PHE A 30 7.83 -10.44 -12.09
N LYS A 31 7.47 -11.68 -12.42
CA LYS A 31 6.98 -12.06 -13.74
C LYS A 31 5.59 -12.66 -13.58
N VAL A 32 4.61 -12.08 -14.27
CA VAL A 32 3.22 -12.56 -14.26
C VAL A 32 2.78 -12.70 -15.70
N GLY A 33 2.66 -13.95 -16.16
CA GLY A 33 2.51 -14.24 -17.58
C GLY A 33 3.66 -13.64 -18.39
N GLY A 34 3.34 -12.84 -19.42
CA GLY A 34 4.33 -12.11 -20.23
C GLY A 34 4.78 -10.77 -19.64
N SER A 35 4.18 -10.32 -18.54
CA SER A 35 4.42 -9.00 -17.96
C SER A 35 5.59 -9.02 -16.97
N ARG A 36 6.43 -7.98 -17.02
CA ARG A 36 7.50 -7.73 -16.04
C ARG A 36 7.06 -6.64 -15.10
N LEU A 37 7.04 -6.95 -13.81
CA LEU A 37 6.59 -6.04 -12.77
C LEU A 37 7.77 -5.67 -11.86
N ALA A 38 7.76 -4.46 -11.33
CA ALA A 38 8.72 -4.01 -10.33
C ALA A 38 7.98 -3.25 -9.23
N LEU A 39 8.36 -3.51 -7.98
CA LEU A 39 7.84 -2.83 -6.80
C LEU A 39 8.84 -1.78 -6.37
N TYR A 40 8.39 -0.53 -6.29
CA TYR A 40 9.20 0.60 -5.87
C TYR A 40 8.73 1.11 -4.52
N MET A 41 9.66 1.29 -3.59
CA MET A 41 9.45 2.12 -2.40
C MET A 41 9.79 3.57 -2.76
N CYS A 42 8.86 4.47 -2.50
CA CYS A 42 8.96 5.87 -2.89
C CYS A 42 8.66 6.79 -1.70
N LYS A 43 9.32 7.94 -1.69
CA LYS A 43 8.98 9.07 -0.80
C LYS A 43 8.31 10.15 -1.64
N SER A 44 7.20 10.71 -1.14
CA SER A 44 6.44 11.73 -1.88
C SER A 44 7.00 13.15 -1.68
N ASN A 45 8.33 13.27 -1.62
CA ASN A 45 9.05 14.55 -1.62
C ASN A 45 9.32 15.06 -3.05
N ASN A 46 9.25 14.17 -4.05
CA ASN A 46 9.34 14.53 -5.46
C ASN A 46 7.94 14.87 -6.03
N PRO A 47 7.72 16.07 -6.62
CA PRO A 47 6.41 16.48 -7.13
C PRO A 47 5.79 15.54 -8.16
N VAL A 48 6.60 14.86 -8.98
CA VAL A 48 6.13 13.89 -9.96
C VAL A 48 5.62 12.63 -9.25
N ILE A 49 6.37 12.12 -8.26
CA ILE A 49 5.92 10.98 -7.44
C ILE A 49 4.63 11.33 -6.71
N THR A 50 4.58 12.49 -6.06
CA THR A 50 3.38 12.98 -5.37
C THR A 50 2.18 13.03 -6.31
N LYS A 51 2.37 13.52 -7.55
CA LYS A 51 1.31 13.54 -8.57
C LYS A 51 0.87 12.14 -9.00
N ILE A 52 1.78 11.19 -9.16
CA ILE A 52 1.46 9.79 -9.46
C ILE A 52 0.60 9.18 -8.35
N VAL A 53 1.03 9.35 -7.08
CA VAL A 53 0.30 8.86 -5.90
C VAL A 53 -1.07 9.53 -5.80
N ASP A 54 -1.16 10.86 -5.94
CA ASP A 54 -2.43 11.60 -5.97
C ASP A 54 -3.39 11.06 -7.04
N SER A 55 -2.90 10.85 -8.26
CA SER A 55 -3.71 10.32 -9.36
C SER A 55 -4.22 8.91 -9.08
N MET A 56 -3.38 8.07 -8.48
CA MET A 56 -3.76 6.71 -8.09
C MET A 56 -4.80 6.73 -6.97
N MET A 57 -4.58 7.53 -5.92
CA MET A 57 -5.48 7.66 -4.77
C MET A 57 -6.83 8.27 -5.16
N LYS A 58 -6.86 9.28 -6.03
CA LYS A 58 -8.11 9.85 -6.58
C LYS A 58 -8.92 8.80 -7.31
N THR A 59 -8.27 7.99 -8.13
CA THR A 59 -8.94 6.91 -8.88
C THR A 59 -9.44 5.82 -7.92
N LEU A 60 -8.62 5.41 -6.95
CA LEU A 60 -8.98 4.44 -5.91
C LEU A 60 -10.20 4.85 -5.11
N ASN A 61 -10.15 6.03 -4.51
CA ASN A 61 -11.19 6.49 -3.60
C ASN A 61 -12.50 6.74 -4.34
N LYS A 62 -12.44 7.36 -5.53
CA LYS A 62 -13.64 7.72 -6.30
C LYS A 62 -14.27 6.54 -7.03
N VAL A 63 -13.46 5.63 -7.55
CA VAL A 63 -13.93 4.63 -8.54
C VAL A 63 -13.89 3.21 -7.99
N TRP A 64 -12.91 2.86 -7.15
CA TRP A 64 -12.63 1.43 -6.86
C TRP A 64 -12.99 0.98 -5.46
N LEU A 65 -12.83 1.86 -4.48
CA LEU A 65 -13.08 1.54 -3.06
C LEU A 65 -14.30 2.27 -2.49
N ASN A 66 -14.80 3.31 -3.17
CA ASN A 66 -15.86 4.19 -2.67
C ASN A 66 -15.65 4.60 -1.20
N SER A 67 -14.39 4.86 -0.82
CA SER A 67 -14.01 5.15 0.57
C SER A 67 -13.91 6.66 0.76
N MET A 68 -14.57 7.19 1.80
CA MET A 68 -14.40 8.59 2.20
C MET A 68 -13.11 8.74 3.00
N GLY A 69 -12.19 9.57 2.52
CA GLY A 69 -10.96 9.92 3.25
C GLY A 69 -9.94 8.79 3.29
N ALA A 70 -8.73 9.06 2.80
CA ALA A 70 -7.57 8.22 3.06
C ALA A 70 -6.53 9.10 3.74
N SER A 71 -5.74 8.52 4.64
CA SER A 71 -4.62 9.23 5.25
C SER A 71 -3.78 9.96 4.20
N THR A 72 -3.41 11.19 4.54
CA THR A 72 -2.51 12.04 3.75
C THR A 72 -1.08 12.06 4.32
N SER A 73 -0.76 11.14 5.25
CA SER A 73 0.57 11.05 5.86
C SER A 73 1.69 10.95 4.82
N TRP A 74 1.45 10.23 3.72
CA TRP A 74 2.42 10.09 2.62
C TRP A 74 2.75 11.42 1.94
N ARG A 75 1.86 12.41 2.03
CA ARG A 75 2.03 13.77 1.51
C ARG A 75 2.65 14.70 2.55
N ASN A 76 2.19 14.63 3.80
CA ASN A 76 2.58 15.57 4.86
C ASN A 76 3.88 15.18 5.57
N ARG A 77 4.20 13.88 5.59
CA ARG A 77 5.36 13.27 6.27
C ARG A 77 6.06 12.26 5.34
N PRO A 78 6.50 12.67 4.14
CA PRO A 78 6.99 11.75 3.10
C PRO A 78 8.24 10.94 3.49
N ASP A 79 9.02 11.40 4.47
CA ASP A 79 10.18 10.67 4.98
C ASP A 79 9.83 9.54 5.95
N GLU A 80 8.68 9.63 6.61
CA GLU A 80 8.21 8.68 7.62
C GLU A 80 7.08 7.78 7.07
N SER A 81 6.49 8.17 5.95
CA SER A 81 5.34 7.52 5.30
C SER A 81 5.70 7.12 3.87
N PRO A 82 6.52 6.08 3.67
CA PRO A 82 6.84 5.59 2.35
C PRO A 82 5.61 5.02 1.65
N VAL A 83 5.56 5.19 0.34
CA VAL A 83 4.53 4.62 -0.54
C VAL A 83 5.17 3.53 -1.38
N PHE A 84 4.48 2.41 -1.54
CA PHE A 84 4.93 1.30 -2.38
C PHE A 84 4.11 1.27 -3.66
N LEU A 85 4.75 1.40 -4.81
CA LEU A 85 4.12 1.40 -6.12
C LEU A 85 4.52 0.16 -6.91
N LEU A 86 3.53 -0.63 -7.31
CA LEU A 86 3.73 -1.79 -8.17
C LEU A 86 3.53 -1.37 -9.62
N VAL A 87 4.56 -1.54 -10.44
CA VAL A 87 4.61 -1.02 -11.81
C VAL A 87 4.81 -2.15 -12.81
N GLU A 88 3.93 -2.21 -13.80
CA GLU A 88 4.15 -3.00 -15.00
C GLU A 88 5.05 -2.22 -15.96
N LYS A 89 6.22 -2.79 -16.25
CA LYS A 89 7.14 -2.23 -17.24
C LYS A 89 6.66 -2.59 -18.64
N SER A 90 6.55 -1.58 -19.49
CA SER A 90 6.24 -1.80 -20.89
C SER A 90 7.39 -2.51 -21.64
N PRO A 91 7.11 -3.59 -22.40
CA PRO A 91 8.12 -4.29 -23.20
C PRO A 91 8.47 -3.60 -24.54
N THR A 92 7.63 -2.68 -25.03
CA THR A 92 7.83 -1.88 -26.25
C THR A 92 7.42 -0.42 -25.98
N ASP A 93 7.49 0.53 -26.92
CA ASP A 93 7.18 1.97 -26.73
C ASP A 93 5.77 2.33 -26.17
N LYS A 94 5.00 1.34 -25.70
CA LYS A 94 3.81 1.55 -24.88
C LYS A 94 4.14 2.16 -23.52
N LEU A 95 3.11 2.73 -22.91
CA LEU A 95 3.18 3.39 -21.62
C LEU A 95 3.27 2.33 -20.50
N SER A 96 4.19 2.52 -19.56
CA SER A 96 4.23 1.71 -18.33
C SER A 96 2.99 1.99 -17.50
N ARG A 97 2.64 1.10 -16.56
CA ARG A 97 1.42 1.29 -15.75
C ARG A 97 1.69 1.08 -14.27
N VAL A 98 1.12 1.93 -13.43
CA VAL A 98 1.03 1.69 -11.98
C VAL A 98 -0.20 0.82 -11.75
N ILE A 99 0.04 -0.43 -11.35
CA ILE A 99 -0.98 -1.47 -11.21
C ILE A 99 -1.29 -1.81 -9.75
N GLY A 100 -0.55 -1.22 -8.80
CA GLY A 100 -0.80 -1.38 -7.38
C GLY A 100 -0.17 -0.28 -6.56
N ILE A 101 -0.73 -0.07 -5.38
CA ILE A 101 -0.24 0.92 -4.41
C ILE A 101 -0.47 0.41 -2.98
N THR A 102 0.50 0.67 -2.10
CA THR A 102 0.35 0.59 -0.65
C THR A 102 0.77 1.92 -0.04
N THR A 103 -0.10 2.55 0.75
CA THR A 103 0.23 3.75 1.53
C THR A 103 0.38 3.39 3.00
N THR A 104 1.32 4.04 3.67
CA THR A 104 1.65 3.75 5.07
C THR A 104 1.39 4.95 5.97
N ASP A 105 1.14 4.72 7.24
CA ASP A 105 1.01 5.75 8.27
C ASP A 105 2.10 5.58 9.32
N PRO A 106 2.83 6.66 9.66
CA PRO A 106 3.76 6.64 10.77
C PRO A 106 3.02 6.89 12.11
N PRO A 107 3.66 6.57 13.25
CA PRO A 107 3.18 7.00 14.55
C PRO A 107 2.88 8.51 14.61
N PRO A 108 1.86 8.95 15.38
CA PRO A 108 1.67 10.37 15.67
C PRO A 108 2.96 11.00 16.21
N LYS A 109 3.22 12.28 15.91
CA LYS A 109 4.52 12.93 16.23
C LYS A 109 4.91 12.85 17.72
N GLN A 110 3.93 12.78 18.62
CA GLN A 110 4.12 12.72 20.07
C GLN A 110 4.09 11.29 20.62
N GLN A 111 4.08 10.26 19.77
CA GLN A 111 3.98 8.85 20.17
C GLN A 111 5.04 8.02 19.46
N ALA A 112 5.58 7.02 20.16
CA ALA A 112 6.55 6.09 19.58
C ALA A 112 5.91 4.98 18.72
N TYR A 113 4.59 4.83 18.81
CA TYR A 113 3.82 3.78 18.13
C TYR A 113 2.41 4.27 17.80
N ILE A 114 1.76 3.62 16.83
CA ILE A 114 0.33 3.78 16.57
C ILE A 114 -0.42 2.86 17.52
N LYS A 115 -1.39 3.41 18.24
CA LYS A 115 -2.32 2.65 19.08
C LYS A 115 -3.17 1.73 18.20
N GLY A 116 -2.95 0.42 18.35
CA GLY A 116 -3.65 -0.63 17.62
C GLY A 116 -4.59 -1.45 18.49
N TYR A 117 -5.47 -2.19 17.82
CA TYR A 117 -6.47 -3.07 18.43
C TYR A 117 -6.53 -4.38 17.67
N CYS A 118 -7.04 -5.41 18.34
CA CYS A 118 -7.24 -6.71 17.75
C CYS A 118 -8.64 -6.81 17.15
N MET A 119 -8.76 -7.07 15.85
CA MET A 119 -10.03 -7.32 15.16
C MET A 119 -10.20 -8.80 14.84
N GLU A 120 -11.34 -9.38 15.21
CA GLU A 120 -11.75 -10.72 14.79
C GLU A 120 -12.28 -10.69 13.35
N LEU A 121 -11.74 -11.53 12.46
CA LEU A 121 -12.02 -11.46 11.03
C LEU A 121 -13.43 -11.93 10.64
N GLU A 122 -14.05 -12.80 11.43
CA GLU A 122 -15.38 -13.36 11.11
C GLU A 122 -16.51 -12.40 11.49
N THR A 123 -16.38 -11.75 12.64
CA THR A 123 -17.41 -10.86 13.20
C THR A 123 -17.12 -9.38 12.94
N ALA A 124 -15.89 -9.05 12.53
CA ALA A 124 -15.35 -7.68 12.51
C ALA A 124 -15.38 -6.98 13.88
N ASN A 125 -15.53 -7.74 14.97
CA ASN A 125 -15.51 -7.18 16.32
C ASN A 125 -14.09 -6.76 16.69
N ILE A 126 -13.97 -5.56 17.25
CA ILE A 126 -12.70 -5.01 17.73
C ILE A 126 -12.64 -5.15 19.25
N SER A 127 -11.62 -5.83 19.74
CA SER A 127 -11.32 -5.91 21.17
C SER A 127 -10.44 -4.72 21.57
N SER A 128 -10.98 -3.87 22.46
CA SER A 128 -10.24 -2.78 23.11
C SER A 128 -9.52 -3.21 24.38
N LYS A 129 -9.62 -4.49 24.78
CA LYS A 129 -9.07 -5.00 26.04
C LYS A 129 -7.55 -5.07 26.05
N GLU A 130 -6.93 -5.25 24.88
CA GLU A 130 -5.48 -5.32 24.71
C GLU A 130 -5.03 -4.33 23.64
N GLU A 131 -4.28 -3.32 24.07
CA GLU A 131 -3.69 -2.33 23.17
C GLU A 131 -2.45 -2.91 22.50
N LEU A 132 -2.42 -2.89 21.17
CA LEU A 132 -1.25 -3.26 20.38
C LEU A 132 -0.40 -2.02 20.10
N LYS A 133 0.93 -2.17 20.18
CA LYS A 133 1.89 -1.12 19.81
C LYS A 133 2.36 -1.35 18.38
N LEU A 134 1.77 -0.63 17.44
CA LEU A 134 2.09 -0.77 16.03
C LEU A 134 3.19 0.20 15.61
N SER A 135 4.14 -0.28 14.82
CA SER A 135 5.22 0.56 14.29
C SER A 135 4.81 1.29 13.02
N ILE A 136 3.87 0.74 12.25
CA ILE A 136 3.37 1.34 11.02
C ILE A 136 1.92 0.96 10.76
N GLY A 137 1.16 1.88 10.20
CA GLY A 137 -0.19 1.65 9.70
C GLY A 137 -0.16 1.43 8.19
N ILE A 138 -1.05 0.58 7.67
CA ILE A 138 -1.37 0.49 6.26
C ILE A 138 -2.73 1.11 6.06
N SER A 139 -2.73 2.31 5.47
CA SER A 139 -3.95 3.06 5.18
C SER A 139 -4.64 2.49 3.95
N ARG A 140 -3.89 2.16 2.89
CA ARG A 140 -4.44 1.56 1.68
C ARG A 140 -3.49 0.50 1.14
N ILE A 141 -4.09 -0.57 0.62
CA ILE A 141 -3.41 -1.54 -0.23
C ILE A 141 -4.34 -1.91 -1.37
N TYR A 142 -3.80 -1.90 -2.59
CA TYR A 142 -4.56 -2.24 -3.78
C TYR A 142 -3.67 -2.83 -4.86
N VAL A 143 -4.24 -3.81 -5.58
CA VAL A 143 -3.72 -4.34 -6.83
C VAL A 143 -4.87 -4.41 -7.84
N CYS A 144 -4.61 -4.00 -9.08
CA CYS A 144 -5.56 -4.07 -10.18
C CYS A 144 -6.11 -5.49 -10.36
N PRO A 145 -7.42 -5.67 -10.63
CA PRO A 145 -8.07 -6.99 -10.73
C PRO A 145 -7.33 -7.99 -11.61
N LYS A 146 -6.83 -7.55 -12.77
CA LYS A 146 -6.07 -8.37 -13.72
C LYS A 146 -4.81 -9.02 -13.12
N TYR A 147 -4.21 -8.40 -12.12
CA TYR A 147 -2.98 -8.86 -11.47
C TYR A 147 -3.23 -9.47 -10.09
N ARG A 148 -4.49 -9.56 -9.65
CA ARG A 148 -4.82 -10.22 -8.38
C ARG A 148 -4.57 -11.72 -8.48
N ARG A 149 -4.49 -12.37 -7.31
CA ARG A 149 -4.24 -13.82 -7.16
C ARG A 149 -2.85 -14.29 -7.60
N HIS A 150 -1.95 -13.37 -7.97
CA HIS A 150 -0.53 -13.64 -8.23
C HIS A 150 0.39 -13.31 -7.04
N HIS A 151 -0.14 -13.31 -5.82
CA HIS A 151 0.58 -13.01 -4.56
C HIS A 151 1.24 -11.62 -4.45
N LEU A 152 1.04 -10.74 -5.44
CA LEU A 152 1.62 -9.39 -5.47
C LEU A 152 1.25 -8.54 -4.25
N ALA A 153 -0.01 -8.59 -3.79
CA ALA A 153 -0.42 -7.84 -2.60
C ALA A 153 0.30 -8.33 -1.33
N MET A 154 0.58 -9.64 -1.19
CA MET A 154 1.36 -10.13 -0.05
C MET A 154 2.82 -9.69 -0.16
N ALA A 155 3.41 -9.74 -1.35
CA ALA A 155 4.77 -9.23 -1.58
C ALA A 155 4.88 -7.73 -1.27
N MET A 156 3.83 -6.94 -1.56
CA MET A 156 3.76 -5.54 -1.16
C MET A 156 3.72 -5.36 0.36
N LEU A 157 3.00 -6.22 1.10
CA LEU A 157 3.01 -6.21 2.57
C LEU A 157 4.38 -6.62 3.14
N ASP A 158 5.02 -7.63 2.54
CA ASP A 158 6.36 -8.07 2.93
C ASP A 158 7.41 -6.96 2.68
N ALA A 159 7.26 -6.20 1.60
CA ALA A 159 8.10 -5.05 1.34
C ALA A 159 7.94 -3.95 2.39
N VAL A 160 6.72 -3.70 2.88
CA VAL A 160 6.48 -2.78 4.01
C VAL A 160 7.23 -3.25 5.26
N LEU A 161 7.20 -4.55 5.58
CA LEU A 161 7.93 -5.09 6.73
C LEU A 161 9.44 -4.85 6.66
N CYS A 162 10.01 -4.99 5.46
CA CYS A 162 11.46 -4.99 5.27
C CYS A 162 12.05 -3.60 5.01
N HIS A 163 11.25 -2.66 4.50
CA HIS A 163 11.79 -1.41 3.94
C HIS A 163 11.19 -0.14 4.53
N SER A 164 10.07 -0.21 5.27
CA SER A 164 9.46 1.01 5.78
C SER A 164 10.25 1.70 6.89
N LEU A 165 10.97 0.93 7.71
CA LEU A 165 11.88 1.47 8.74
C LEU A 165 13.31 1.09 8.41
N TYR A 166 14.18 2.11 8.31
CA TYR A 166 15.57 1.90 7.96
C TYR A 166 16.27 1.01 8.99
N GLY A 167 16.93 -0.06 8.51
CA GLY A 167 17.69 -0.98 9.34
C GLY A 167 16.86 -1.91 10.23
N VAL A 168 15.52 -1.89 10.14
CA VAL A 168 14.64 -2.69 10.98
C VAL A 168 13.67 -3.49 10.12
N LYS A 169 13.70 -4.82 10.27
CA LYS A 169 12.66 -5.70 9.75
C LYS A 169 11.54 -5.84 10.79
N LEU A 170 10.35 -5.40 10.43
CA LEU A 170 9.17 -5.49 11.29
C LEU A 170 8.62 -6.92 11.35
N ASN A 171 7.94 -7.23 12.45
CA ASN A 171 7.01 -8.35 12.55
C ASN A 171 5.64 -7.93 11.99
N GLN A 172 4.91 -8.88 11.39
CA GLN A 172 3.53 -8.69 10.93
C GLN A 172 2.65 -8.02 11.99
N TRP A 173 2.72 -8.45 13.25
CA TRP A 173 1.92 -7.89 14.35
C TRP A 173 2.27 -6.44 14.75
N GLN A 174 3.34 -5.87 14.19
CA GLN A 174 3.69 -4.45 14.32
C GLN A 174 3.07 -3.59 13.19
N ILE A 175 2.35 -4.21 12.24
CA ILE A 175 1.63 -3.53 11.17
C ILE A 175 0.12 -3.58 11.45
N GLY A 176 -0.51 -2.41 11.53
CA GLY A 176 -1.98 -2.30 11.60
C GLY A 176 -2.61 -1.91 10.28
N PHE A 177 -3.91 -2.16 10.15
CA PHE A 177 -4.71 -1.80 8.98
C PHE A 177 -5.85 -0.88 9.38
N SER A 178 -6.09 0.18 8.62
CA SER A 178 -7.06 1.20 9.01
C SER A 178 -8.50 0.73 8.95
N GLN A 179 -8.92 0.14 7.84
CA GLN A 179 -10.25 -0.44 7.64
C GLN A 179 -10.19 -1.53 6.56
N PRO A 180 -9.98 -2.81 6.91
CA PRO A 180 -9.95 -3.89 5.94
C PRO A 180 -11.30 -4.05 5.22
N SER A 181 -11.29 -4.00 3.88
CA SER A 181 -12.45 -4.41 3.07
C SER A 181 -12.62 -5.93 3.10
N GLY A 182 -13.74 -6.48 2.61
CA GLY A 182 -13.91 -7.95 2.53
C GLY A 182 -12.78 -8.65 1.75
N ALA A 183 -12.32 -8.07 0.64
CA ALA A 183 -11.15 -8.58 -0.08
C ALA A 183 -9.84 -8.41 0.71
N GLY A 184 -9.72 -7.30 1.46
CA GLY A 184 -8.62 -7.05 2.40
C GLY A 184 -8.56 -8.10 3.50
N THR A 185 -9.67 -8.40 4.16
CA THR A 185 -9.77 -9.44 5.19
C THR A 185 -9.31 -10.81 4.69
N LEU A 186 -9.68 -11.20 3.46
CA LEU A 186 -9.20 -12.46 2.87
C LEU A 186 -7.69 -12.45 2.60
N LEU A 187 -7.14 -11.32 2.13
CA LEU A 187 -5.70 -11.15 1.97
C LEU A 187 -4.98 -11.27 3.32
N LEU A 188 -5.47 -10.56 4.33
CA LEU A 188 -4.85 -10.48 5.64
C LEU A 188 -4.96 -11.80 6.39
N LYS A 189 -6.10 -12.52 6.31
CA LYS A 189 -6.23 -13.88 6.84
C LYS A 189 -5.12 -14.77 6.32
N LYS A 190 -4.85 -14.74 5.01
CA LYS A 190 -3.77 -15.53 4.42
C LYS A 190 -2.38 -15.06 4.84
N TRP A 191 -2.15 -13.74 4.83
CA TRP A 191 -0.84 -13.17 5.17
C TRP A 191 -0.45 -13.42 6.63
N TYR A 192 -1.42 -13.36 7.56
CA TYR A 192 -1.27 -13.72 8.98
C TYR A 192 -1.43 -15.23 9.25
N ASN A 193 -1.09 -16.11 8.30
CA ASN A 193 -1.09 -17.56 8.48
C ASN A 193 -2.43 -18.14 8.98
N ASN A 194 -3.55 -17.68 8.42
CA ASN A 194 -4.92 -18.04 8.79
C ASN A 194 -5.31 -17.67 10.22
N SER A 195 -4.67 -16.67 10.81
CA SER A 195 -5.10 -16.09 12.08
C SER A 195 -6.57 -15.64 12.01
N LYS A 196 -7.29 -15.86 13.12
CA LYS A 196 -8.65 -15.33 13.32
C LYS A 196 -8.65 -13.84 13.64
N HIS A 197 -7.49 -13.30 13.99
CA HIS A 197 -7.32 -11.96 14.51
C HIS A 197 -6.26 -11.20 13.72
N ILE A 198 -6.49 -9.91 13.50
CA ILE A 198 -5.49 -9.02 12.89
C ILE A 198 -5.39 -7.70 13.63
N PRO A 199 -4.23 -7.02 13.59
CA PRO A 199 -4.08 -5.68 14.12
C PRO A 199 -4.78 -4.65 13.22
N VAL A 200 -5.61 -3.81 13.81
CA VAL A 200 -6.23 -2.65 13.16
C VAL A 200 -5.94 -1.38 13.95
N TYR A 201 -6.08 -0.22 13.31
CA TYR A 201 -5.95 1.08 13.96
C TYR A 201 -6.95 2.08 13.40
N HIS A 202 -7.16 3.17 14.11
CA HIS A 202 -7.92 4.30 13.59
C HIS A 202 -6.98 5.25 12.85
N GLU A 203 -7.26 5.57 11.59
CA GLU A 203 -6.54 6.65 10.90
C GLU A 203 -6.69 7.94 11.70
N VAL A 204 -5.56 8.60 11.94
CA VAL A 204 -5.51 9.92 12.55
C VAL A 204 -4.99 10.84 11.47
N ASP A 205 -5.75 11.88 11.13
CA ASP A 205 -5.27 12.92 10.23
C ASP A 205 -4.08 13.63 10.90
N ASN A 206 -2.89 13.42 10.35
CA ASN A 206 -1.62 14.01 10.81
C ASN A 206 -1.16 15.16 9.90
#